data_AF-A0A368LMU6-F1
#
_entry.id   AF-A0A368LMU6-F1
#
_cell.length_a   1.000
_cell.length_b   1.000
_cell.length_c   1.000
_cell.angle_alpha   90.00
_cell.angle_beta   90.00
_cell.angle_gamma   90.00
#
_symmetry.space_group_name_H-M   'P 1'
#
loop_
_entity.id
_entity.type
_entity.pdbx_description
1 polymer ?
#
loop_
_entity_poly.entity_id
_entity_poly.type
_entity_poly.pdbx_seq_one_letter_code
_entity_poly.pdbx_strand_id
1 'polypeptide(L)'
;MDLKSLAEFKDVTQRFHSSYHLANIALSDLSENLLSKDNKSAYDDFIIRDKNSNEVISKVSYFHTLKGLKHDGPISQVIAHGFLNWIYAAWNDKYRELISKELGVNCNEVMCNVMGDIRILRNSISHDFGFIEADLIKLTELTWFPKGRIILMSEDMDKIQIKINQMVVYIKNT
;
A
#
# COMPACT_ATOMS: atom_id res chain seq x y z
N MET A 1 21.77 -1.84 20.50
CA MET A 1 22.54 -1.17 19.44
C MET A 1 21.54 -0.40 18.60
N ASP A 2 21.74 0.90 18.45
CA ASP A 2 20.84 1.74 17.64
C ASP A 2 21.34 1.73 16.20
N LEU A 3 20.53 1.22 15.28
CA LEU A 3 20.90 1.06 13.86
C LEU A 3 20.43 2.30 13.11
N LYS A 4 21.37 3.13 12.66
CA LYS A 4 21.08 4.40 11.99
C LYS A 4 20.21 4.16 10.75
N SER A 5 20.53 3.13 9.97
CA SER A 5 19.78 2.77 8.76
C SER A 5 18.36 2.29 9.07
N LEU A 6 18.14 1.64 10.21
CA LEU A 6 16.79 1.24 10.65
C LEU A 6 15.98 2.46 11.08
N ALA A 7 16.58 3.39 11.81
CA ALA A 7 15.94 4.65 12.19
C ALA A 7 15.56 5.47 10.95
N GLU A 8 16.45 5.57 9.96
CA GLU A 8 16.17 6.26 8.69
C GLU A 8 15.01 5.60 7.93
N PHE A 9 14.98 4.27 7.88
CA PHE A 9 13.86 3.54 7.25
C PHE A 9 12.51 3.86 7.92
N LYS A 10 12.47 3.87 9.26
CA LYS A 10 11.26 4.22 10.02
C LYS A 10 10.82 5.66 9.75
N ASP A 11 11.76 6.61 9.72
CA ASP A 11 11.46 8.01 9.38
C ASP A 11 10.92 8.18 7.96
N VAL A 12 11.58 7.54 6.99
CA VAL A 12 11.17 7.60 5.58
C VAL A 12 9.79 6.98 5.38
N THR A 13 9.52 5.81 5.95
CA THR A 13 8.18 5.19 5.88
C THR A 13 7.12 6.06 6.55
N GLN A 14 7.41 6.66 7.71
CA GLN A 14 6.49 7.58 8.39
C GLN A 14 6.14 8.80 7.53
N ARG A 15 7.09 9.39 6.81
CA ARG A 15 6.84 10.52 5.89
C ARG A 15 5.92 10.13 4.73
N PHE A 16 6.15 8.96 4.14
CA PHE A 16 5.27 8.45 3.07
C PHE A 16 3.89 8.05 3.59
N HIS A 17 3.79 7.54 4.83
CA HIS A 17 2.52 7.27 5.49
C HIS A 17 1.71 8.55 5.73
N SER A 18 2.35 9.63 6.20
CA SER A 18 1.69 10.94 6.27
C SER A 18 1.23 11.43 4.90
N SER A 19 2.02 11.19 3.85
CA SER A 19 1.65 11.56 2.48
C SER A 19 0.46 10.75 1.96
N TYR A 20 0.38 9.46 2.31
CA TYR A 20 -0.77 8.60 2.04
C TYR A 20 -2.07 9.17 2.65
N HIS A 21 -2.03 9.56 3.93
CA HIS A 21 -3.18 10.15 4.60
C HIS A 21 -3.61 11.48 3.99
N LEU A 22 -2.65 12.36 3.70
CA LEU A 22 -2.92 13.63 3.02
C LEU A 22 -3.55 13.42 1.65
N ALA A 23 -3.09 12.42 0.89
CA ALA A 23 -3.70 12.06 -0.39
C ALA A 23 -5.15 11.60 -0.21
N ASN A 24 -5.43 10.71 0.75
CA ASN A 24 -6.78 10.23 1.01
C ASN A 24 -7.75 11.35 1.44
N ILE A 25 -7.30 12.25 2.31
CA ILE A 25 -8.11 13.42 2.73
C ILE A 25 -8.40 14.30 1.52
N ALA A 26 -7.36 14.69 0.77
CA ALA A 26 -7.51 15.58 -0.39
C ALA A 26 -8.42 14.98 -1.48
N LEU A 27 -8.33 13.67 -1.74
CA LEU A 27 -9.20 12.99 -2.69
C LEU A 27 -10.66 12.94 -2.23
N SER A 28 -10.89 12.71 -0.94
CA SER A 28 -12.24 12.70 -0.36
C SER A 28 -12.86 14.10 -0.42
N ASP A 29 -12.13 15.14 -0.03
CA ASP A 29 -12.58 16.53 -0.10
C ASP A 29 -12.86 16.94 -1.55
N LEU A 30 -11.99 16.55 -2.49
CA LEU A 30 -12.20 16.80 -3.91
C LEU A 30 -13.48 16.12 -4.40
N SER A 31 -13.71 14.86 -4.02
CA SER A 31 -14.94 14.13 -4.34
C SER A 31 -16.18 14.87 -3.83
N GLU A 32 -16.20 15.29 -2.57
CA GLU A 32 -17.34 16.00 -1.98
C GLU A 32 -17.61 17.34 -2.66
N ASN A 33 -16.55 18.09 -2.97
CA ASN A 33 -16.64 19.37 -3.67
C ASN A 33 -17.16 19.21 -5.11
N LEU A 34 -16.81 18.12 -5.80
CA LEU A 34 -17.27 17.85 -7.15
C LEU A 34 -18.69 17.27 -7.19
N LEU A 35 -19.10 16.55 -6.14
CA LEU A 35 -20.46 16.00 -6.01
C LEU A 35 -21.50 17.02 -5.51
N SER A 36 -21.09 18.01 -4.72
CA SER A 36 -21.97 19.04 -4.14
C SER A 36 -22.32 20.17 -5.10
N LYS A 37 -21.52 20.39 -6.15
CA LYS A 37 -21.85 21.33 -7.24
C LYS A 37 -22.81 20.65 -8.22
N ASP A 38 -23.81 21.39 -8.71
CA ASP A 38 -24.76 20.97 -9.76
C ASP A 38 -24.10 20.76 -11.15
N ASN A 39 -22.80 20.49 -11.18
CA ASN A 39 -21.94 20.26 -12.34
C ASN A 39 -22.04 18.81 -12.87
N LYS A 40 -23.19 18.14 -12.70
CA LYS A 40 -23.42 16.80 -13.26
C LYS A 40 -23.24 16.75 -14.79
N SER A 41 -23.36 17.90 -15.47
CA SER A 41 -23.18 18.03 -16.92
C SER A 41 -21.82 18.59 -17.36
N ALA A 42 -20.95 19.01 -16.43
CA ALA A 42 -19.70 19.70 -16.78
C ALA A 42 -18.55 18.77 -17.16
N TYR A 43 -18.70 17.46 -16.89
CA TYR A 43 -17.66 16.47 -17.13
C TYR A 43 -18.21 15.30 -17.93
N ASP A 44 -17.61 15.04 -19.08
CA ASP A 44 -17.97 13.92 -19.94
C ASP A 44 -17.49 12.60 -19.34
N ASP A 45 -18.27 11.54 -19.58
CA ASP A 45 -17.86 10.19 -19.26
C ASP A 45 -16.62 9.79 -20.10
N PHE A 46 -15.73 8.99 -19.52
CA PHE A 46 -14.58 8.48 -20.26
C PHE A 46 -15.03 7.33 -21.17
N ILE A 47 -14.97 7.54 -22.48
CA ILE A 47 -15.45 6.59 -23.49
C ILE A 47 -14.25 5.94 -24.19
N ILE A 48 -14.18 4.61 -24.11
CA ILE A 48 -13.26 3.81 -24.91
C ILE A 48 -13.99 3.37 -26.17
N ARG A 49 -13.43 3.70 -27.34
CA ARG A 49 -13.99 3.35 -28.64
C ARG A 49 -13.11 2.38 -29.40
N ASP A 50 -13.72 1.54 -30.22
CA ASP A 50 -13.00 0.75 -31.21
C ASP A 50 -12.38 1.68 -32.25
N LYS A 51 -11.10 1.48 -32.55
CA LYS A 51 -10.38 2.37 -33.48
C LYS A 51 -10.91 2.28 -34.91
N ASN A 52 -11.44 1.12 -35.31
CA ASN A 52 -11.83 0.82 -36.68
C ASN A 52 -13.32 1.09 -36.93
N SER A 53 -14.20 0.75 -35.99
CA SER A 53 -15.65 0.97 -36.11
C SER A 53 -16.14 2.27 -35.46
N ASN A 54 -15.33 2.90 -34.61
CA ASN A 54 -15.69 4.05 -33.75
C ASN A 54 -16.84 3.76 -32.76
N GLU A 55 -17.22 2.49 -32.62
CA GLU A 55 -18.24 2.04 -31.66
C GLU A 55 -17.72 2.17 -30.22
N VAL A 56 -18.64 2.42 -29.28
CA VAL A 56 -18.30 2.50 -27.86
C VAL A 56 -18.12 1.08 -27.31
N ILE A 57 -16.90 0.74 -26.93
CA ILE A 57 -16.56 -0.55 -26.29
C ILE A 57 -16.87 -0.47 -24.79
N SER A 58 -16.53 0.64 -24.16
CA SER A 58 -16.71 0.83 -22.72
C SER A 58 -16.92 2.30 -22.37
N LYS A 59 -17.66 2.51 -21.29
CA LYS A 59 -17.99 3.83 -20.77
C LYS A 59 -17.75 3.82 -19.26
N VAL A 60 -16.77 4.59 -18.82
CA VAL A 60 -16.49 4.78 -17.40
C VAL A 60 -17.11 6.10 -16.98
N SER A 61 -18.14 6.02 -16.12
CA SER A 61 -18.83 7.24 -15.73
C SER A 61 -17.97 8.09 -14.83
N TYR A 62 -17.87 9.38 -15.13
CA TYR A 62 -17.14 10.34 -14.29
C TYR A 62 -17.67 10.32 -12.85
N PHE A 63 -18.98 10.25 -12.68
CA PHE A 63 -19.62 10.16 -11.37
C PHE A 63 -19.28 8.87 -10.61
N HIS A 64 -19.10 7.75 -11.33
CA HIS A 64 -18.63 6.51 -10.73
C HIS A 64 -17.17 6.64 -10.26
N THR A 65 -16.31 7.30 -11.05
CA THR A 65 -14.93 7.62 -10.66
C THR A 65 -14.88 8.50 -9.42
N LEU A 66 -15.74 9.53 -9.32
CA LEU A 66 -15.82 10.38 -8.12
C LEU A 66 -16.18 9.60 -6.87
N LYS A 67 -17.14 8.66 -6.94
CA LYS A 67 -17.43 7.77 -5.81
C LYS A 67 -16.22 6.93 -5.40
N GLY A 68 -15.34 6.62 -6.37
CA GLY A 68 -14.08 5.93 -6.15
C GLY A 68 -13.04 6.72 -5.35
N LEU A 69 -13.17 8.04 -5.28
CA LEU A 69 -12.27 8.98 -4.60
C LEU A 69 -12.62 9.23 -3.12
N LYS A 70 -13.76 8.70 -2.65
CA LYS A 70 -14.11 8.77 -1.22
C LYS A 70 -13.02 8.15 -0.37
N HIS A 71 -12.91 8.60 0.88
CA HIS A 71 -12.04 7.99 1.87
C HIS A 71 -12.22 6.46 1.91
N ASP A 72 -11.09 5.73 1.91
CA ASP A 72 -11.01 4.27 1.79
C ASP A 72 -11.70 3.65 0.56
N GLY A 73 -11.96 4.46 -0.46
CA GLY A 73 -12.53 4.04 -1.73
C GLY A 73 -11.54 3.26 -2.61
N PRO A 74 -12.01 2.75 -3.77
CA PRO A 74 -11.19 2.06 -4.75
C PRO A 74 -9.84 2.74 -5.09
N ILE A 75 -9.79 4.07 -5.16
CA ILE A 75 -8.53 4.78 -5.44
C ILE A 75 -7.61 4.78 -4.23
N SER A 76 -8.13 4.94 -3.01
CA SER A 76 -7.35 4.77 -1.77
C SER A 76 -6.72 3.38 -1.69
N GLN A 77 -7.44 2.34 -2.12
CA GLN A 77 -6.90 0.97 -2.19
C GLN A 77 -5.70 0.86 -3.14
N VAL A 78 -5.77 1.51 -4.32
CA VAL A 78 -4.64 1.54 -5.26
C VAL A 78 -3.43 2.23 -4.64
N ILE A 79 -3.63 3.35 -3.95
CA ILE A 79 -2.55 4.08 -3.27
C ILE A 79 -1.97 3.22 -2.13
N ALA A 80 -2.81 2.57 -1.32
CA ALA A 80 -2.39 1.70 -0.22
C ALA A 80 -1.56 0.51 -0.74
N HIS A 81 -2.00 -0.16 -1.81
CA HIS A 81 -1.24 -1.23 -2.47
C HIS A 81 0.11 -0.74 -3.01
N GLY A 82 0.12 0.42 -3.66
CA GLY A 82 1.34 1.05 -4.16
C GLY A 82 2.31 1.39 -3.02
N PHE A 83 1.79 1.88 -1.91
CA PHE A 83 2.59 2.20 -0.74
C PHE A 83 3.17 0.95 -0.08
N LEU A 84 2.38 -0.12 0.09
CA LEU A 84 2.87 -1.39 0.63
C LEU A 84 3.99 -2.00 -0.24
N ASN A 85 3.81 -1.96 -1.57
CA ASN A 85 4.84 -2.34 -2.53
C ASN A 85 6.13 -1.54 -2.33
N TRP A 86 6.00 -0.23 -2.20
CA TRP A 86 7.14 0.66 -2.02
C TRP A 86 7.86 0.41 -0.68
N ILE A 87 7.14 0.19 0.43
CA ILE A 87 7.73 -0.13 1.74
C ILE A 87 8.65 -1.36 1.60
N TYR A 88 8.13 -2.43 0.99
CA TYR A 88 8.91 -3.66 0.83
C TYR A 88 10.12 -3.48 -0.08
N ALA A 89 9.96 -2.77 -1.21
CA ALA A 89 11.06 -2.50 -2.13
C ALA A 89 12.16 -1.66 -1.44
N ALA A 90 11.78 -0.59 -0.73
CA ALA A 90 12.72 0.23 0.02
C ALA A 90 13.49 -0.61 1.08
N TRP A 91 12.78 -1.46 1.81
CA TRP A 91 13.40 -2.39 2.75
C TRP A 91 14.39 -3.33 2.05
N ASN A 92 13.93 -4.06 1.03
CA ASN A 92 14.69 -5.13 0.40
C ASN A 92 15.89 -4.63 -0.39
N ASP A 93 15.73 -3.53 -1.14
CA ASP A 93 16.71 -3.11 -2.14
C ASP A 93 17.73 -2.11 -1.57
N LYS A 94 17.39 -1.42 -0.48
CA LYS A 94 18.26 -0.41 0.14
C LYS A 94 18.55 -0.71 1.60
N TYR A 95 17.52 -0.70 2.45
CA TYR A 95 17.75 -0.60 3.89
C TYR A 95 18.27 -1.89 4.52
N ARG A 96 17.87 -3.06 4.01
CA ARG A 96 18.38 -4.36 4.49
C ARG A 96 19.89 -4.49 4.28
N GLU A 97 20.39 -4.04 3.13
CA GLU A 97 21.81 -4.02 2.78
C GLU A 97 22.60 -3.02 3.63
N LEU A 98 22.04 -1.84 3.91
CA LEU A 98 22.67 -0.86 4.80
C LEU A 98 22.75 -1.39 6.24
N ILE A 99 21.68 -2.01 6.72
CA ILE A 99 21.63 -2.61 8.05
C ILE A 99 22.63 -3.78 8.17
N SER A 100 22.78 -4.61 7.12
CA SER A 100 23.75 -5.71 7.16
C SER A 100 25.19 -5.20 7.26
N LYS A 101 25.51 -4.09 6.57
CA LYS A 101 26.81 -3.40 6.69
C LYS A 101 27.05 -2.85 8.08
N GLU A 102 26.04 -2.26 8.72
CA GLU A 102 26.13 -1.77 10.11
C GLU A 102 26.34 -2.92 11.11
N LEU A 103 25.75 -4.09 10.85
CA LEU A 103 25.85 -5.28 11.70
C LEU A 103 27.09 -6.16 11.39
N GLY A 104 27.79 -5.92 10.28
CA GLY A 104 28.92 -6.74 9.86
C GLY A 104 28.54 -8.16 9.44
N VAL A 105 27.32 -8.36 8.93
CA VAL A 105 26.79 -9.67 8.47
C VAL A 105 26.39 -9.62 7.00
N ASN A 106 26.10 -10.78 6.41
CA ASN A 106 25.55 -10.82 5.06
C ASN A 106 24.09 -10.36 5.05
N CYS A 107 23.66 -9.73 3.96
CA CYS A 107 22.30 -9.19 3.80
C CYS A 107 21.21 -10.27 3.97
N ASN A 108 21.47 -11.50 3.54
CA ASN A 108 20.56 -12.63 3.69
C ASN A 108 20.37 -13.10 5.15
N GLU A 109 21.26 -12.71 6.06
CA GLU A 109 21.17 -13.03 7.49
C GLU A 109 20.29 -12.02 8.24
N VAL A 110 20.07 -10.83 7.69
CA VAL A 110 19.22 -9.79 8.28
C VAL A 110 17.75 -10.14 8.09
N MET A 111 17.02 -10.33 9.18
CA MET A 111 15.63 -10.76 9.20
C MET A 111 14.76 -9.77 9.99
N CYS A 112 13.48 -9.65 9.58
CA CYS A 112 12.47 -8.87 10.28
C CYS A 112 11.08 -9.47 10.02
N ASN A 113 10.33 -9.76 11.08
CA ASN A 113 9.02 -10.39 10.98
C ASN A 113 8.01 -9.50 10.23
N VAL A 114 7.94 -8.21 10.56
CA VAL A 114 7.06 -7.23 9.90
C VAL A 114 7.30 -7.21 8.39
N MET A 115 8.57 -7.24 7.95
CA MET A 115 8.91 -7.23 6.53
C MET A 115 8.64 -8.57 5.86
N GLY A 116 8.73 -9.68 6.60
CA GLY A 116 8.28 -10.99 6.16
C GLY A 116 6.77 -11.04 5.88
N ASP A 117 5.98 -10.47 6.78
CA ASP A 117 4.52 -10.36 6.65
C ASP A 117 4.14 -9.42 5.49
N ILE A 118 4.76 -8.24 5.40
CA ILE A 118 4.54 -7.30 4.29
C ILE A 118 4.85 -7.96 2.94
N ARG A 119 5.90 -8.77 2.84
CA ARG A 119 6.22 -9.54 1.63
C ARG A 119 5.08 -10.48 1.22
N ILE A 120 4.47 -11.18 2.18
CA ILE A 120 3.36 -12.10 1.95
C ILE A 120 2.13 -11.33 1.42
N LEU A 121 1.76 -10.24 2.12
CA LEU A 121 0.64 -9.39 1.71
C LEU A 121 0.84 -8.82 0.31
N ARG A 122 2.05 -8.29 0.05
CA ARG A 122 2.45 -7.73 -1.24
C ARG A 122 2.37 -8.74 -2.38
N ASN A 123 2.83 -9.96 -2.15
CA ASN A 123 2.73 -11.04 -3.14
C ASN A 123 1.27 -11.37 -3.44
N SER A 124 0.43 -11.48 -2.41
CA SER A 124 -1.02 -11.75 -2.56
C SER A 124 -1.71 -10.64 -3.37
N ILE A 125 -1.38 -9.37 -3.09
CA ILE A 125 -1.88 -8.20 -3.84
C ILE A 125 -1.45 -8.22 -5.30
N SER A 126 -0.19 -8.60 -5.58
CA SER A 126 0.38 -8.50 -6.93
C SER A 126 0.02 -9.69 -7.84
N HIS A 127 -0.17 -10.89 -7.26
CA HIS A 127 -0.28 -12.13 -8.04
C HIS A 127 -1.63 -12.84 -7.90
N ASP A 128 -2.32 -12.72 -6.77
CA ASP A 128 -3.54 -13.47 -6.47
C ASP A 128 -4.80 -12.60 -6.47
N PHE A 129 -4.78 -11.51 -7.25
CA PHE A 129 -5.86 -10.50 -7.29
C PHE A 129 -6.21 -9.93 -5.89
N GLY A 130 -5.24 -9.96 -4.96
CA GLY A 130 -5.42 -9.55 -3.58
C GLY A 130 -6.08 -10.59 -2.69
N PHE A 131 -6.25 -11.86 -3.09
CA PHE A 131 -6.75 -12.90 -2.20
C PHE A 131 -5.64 -13.52 -1.36
N ILE A 132 -5.88 -13.64 -0.05
CA ILE A 132 -5.00 -14.34 0.89
C ILE A 132 -5.80 -15.41 1.65
N GLU A 133 -5.34 -16.66 1.55
CA GLU A 133 -5.93 -17.79 2.28
C GLU A 133 -4.87 -18.58 3.04
N ALA A 134 -4.11 -19.43 2.33
CA ALA A 134 -3.17 -20.35 2.95
C ALA A 134 -2.00 -19.62 3.63
N ASP A 135 -1.62 -18.45 3.12
CA ASP A 135 -0.47 -17.70 3.62
C ASP A 135 -0.77 -16.88 4.88
N LEU A 136 -2.04 -16.72 5.29
CA LEU A 136 -2.39 -16.04 6.54
C LEU A 136 -1.76 -16.72 7.77
N ILE A 137 -1.63 -18.05 7.75
CA ILE A 137 -1.00 -18.79 8.86
C ILE A 137 0.49 -18.46 9.04
N LYS A 138 1.11 -17.85 8.03
CA LYS A 138 2.52 -17.45 8.04
C LYS A 138 2.72 -16.03 8.57
N LEU A 139 1.65 -15.25 8.74
CA LEU A 139 1.74 -13.91 9.32
C LEU A 139 2.03 -14.02 10.82
N THR A 140 2.97 -13.20 11.29
CA THR A 140 3.47 -13.24 12.67
C THR A 140 3.20 -11.94 13.42
N GLU A 141 3.23 -10.81 12.71
CA GLU A 141 3.04 -9.46 13.24
C GLU A 141 1.74 -8.83 12.76
N LEU A 142 1.29 -9.14 11.54
CA LEU A 142 0.12 -8.56 10.86
C LEU A 142 -1.07 -9.54 10.86
N THR A 143 -1.37 -10.15 12.00
CA THR A 143 -2.31 -11.29 12.11
C THR A 143 -3.80 -10.93 12.03
N TRP A 144 -4.13 -9.63 11.96
CA TRP A 144 -5.52 -9.14 11.94
C TRP A 144 -6.16 -9.11 10.55
N PHE A 145 -5.42 -9.46 9.48
CA PHE A 145 -6.01 -9.52 8.14
C PHE A 145 -7.01 -10.67 8.02
N PRO A 146 -8.23 -10.42 7.52
CA PRO A 146 -9.23 -11.45 7.34
C PRO A 146 -8.86 -12.38 6.17
N LYS A 147 -9.39 -13.60 6.21
CA LYS A 147 -9.35 -14.51 5.07
C LYS A 147 -10.13 -13.93 3.88
N GLY A 148 -9.54 -14.02 2.69
CA GLY A 148 -10.16 -13.59 1.44
C GLY A 148 -9.45 -12.39 0.82
N ARG A 149 -10.22 -11.48 0.22
CA ARG A 149 -9.65 -10.31 -0.45
C ARG A 149 -9.10 -9.33 0.57
N ILE A 150 -7.82 -8.98 0.41
CA ILE A 150 -7.15 -7.91 1.13
C ILE A 150 -7.78 -6.58 0.69
N ILE A 151 -8.32 -5.88 1.67
CA ILE A 151 -8.79 -4.49 1.57
C ILE A 151 -7.99 -3.75 2.64
N LEU A 152 -7.16 -2.79 2.22
CA LEU A 152 -6.33 -1.98 3.11
C LEU A 152 -7.08 -0.69 3.43
N MET A 153 -7.75 -0.65 4.58
CA MET A 153 -8.35 0.60 5.06
C MET A 153 -7.27 1.52 5.63
N SER A 154 -7.56 2.81 5.79
CA SER A 154 -6.63 3.75 6.42
C SER A 154 -6.21 3.31 7.82
N GLU A 155 -7.12 2.68 8.58
CA GLU A 155 -6.79 2.08 9.88
C GLU A 155 -5.79 0.91 9.77
N ASP A 156 -5.86 0.10 8.72
CA ASP A 156 -4.90 -0.99 8.52
C ASP A 156 -3.51 -0.43 8.19
N MET A 157 -3.45 0.65 7.42
CA MET A 157 -2.20 1.36 7.13
C MET A 157 -1.58 1.98 8.38
N ASP A 158 -2.39 2.53 9.29
CA ASP A 158 -1.94 3.01 10.59
C ASP A 158 -1.34 1.88 11.42
N LYS A 159 -2.04 0.73 11.51
CA LYS A 159 -1.55 -0.45 12.23
C LYS A 159 -0.24 -0.98 11.64
N ILE A 160 -0.11 -1.00 10.30
CA ILE A 160 1.14 -1.36 9.62
C ILE A 160 2.27 -0.38 9.99
N GLN A 161 2.02 0.93 9.94
CA GLN A 161 3.04 1.92 10.27
C GLN A 161 3.47 1.82 11.74
N ILE A 162 2.53 1.56 12.68
CA ILE A 162 2.86 1.29 14.08
C ILE A 162 3.78 0.07 14.21
N LYS A 163 3.49 -1.02 13.49
CA LYS A 163 4.36 -2.21 13.48
C LYS A 163 5.73 -1.94 12.88
N ILE A 164 5.83 -1.12 11.82
CA ILE A 164 7.10 -0.68 11.26
C ILE A 164 7.89 0.14 12.29
N ASN A 165 7.25 1.07 12.98
CA ASN A 165 7.89 1.87 14.03
C ASN A 165 8.41 1.00 15.19
N GLN A 166 7.68 -0.07 15.51
CA GLN A 166 8.02 -1.06 16.54
C GLN A 166 8.93 -2.19 16.05
N MET A 167 9.26 -2.25 14.76
CA MET A 167 9.94 -3.41 14.19
C MET A 167 11.33 -3.60 14.81
N VAL A 168 11.68 -4.87 14.95
CA VAL A 168 13.00 -5.33 15.39
C VAL A 168 13.64 -6.11 14.25
N VAL A 169 14.94 -5.93 14.11
CA VAL A 169 15.79 -6.67 13.19
C VAL A 169 16.61 -7.67 13.98
N TYR A 170 16.73 -8.88 13.46
CA TYR A 170 17.53 -9.94 14.06
C TYR A 170 18.37 -10.65 12.99
N ILE A 171 19.43 -11.30 13.45
CA ILE A 171 20.32 -12.10 12.60
C ILE A 171 19.79 -13.54 12.63
N LYS A 172 19.66 -14.15 11.46
CA LYS A 172 19.29 -15.57 11.35
C LYS A 172 20.40 -16.42 11.99
N ASN A 173 20.10 -17.06 13.12
CA ASN A 173 21.02 -18.07 13.67
C ASN A 173 21.13 -19.23 12.66
N THR A 174 22.35 -19.50 12.21
CA THR A 174 22.71 -20.71 11.45
C THR A 174 22.48 -21.97 12.26
#